data_AF-A0A7J4VBN3-F1
#
_entry.id   AF-A0A7J4VBN3-F1
#
_cell.length_a   1.000
_cell.length_b   1.000
_cell.length_c   1.000
_cell.angle_alpha   90.00
_cell.angle_beta   90.00
_cell.angle_gamma   90.00
#
_symmetry.space_group_name_H-M   'P 1'
#
loop_
_entity.id
_entity.type
_entity.pdbx_description
1 polymer ?
#
loop_
_entity_poly.entity_id
_entity_poly.type
_entity_poly.pdbx_seq_one_letter_code
_entity_poly.pdbx_strand_id
1 'polypeptide(L)' 'MKIVYLKPRSSFRDNLRSDSLWGLVCWGIKNLWSEETLLEMISGYQTGFPLKVSSAFRWVDTP' A
#
# COMPACT_ATOMS: atom_id res chain seq x y z
N MET A 1 -5.02 -11.57 7.39
CA MET A 1 -4.10 -11.24 6.27
C MET A 1 -4.92 -11.18 4.99
N LYS A 2 -4.86 -10.08 4.24
CA LYS A 2 -5.61 -9.92 2.98
C LYS A 2 -4.61 -9.81 1.83
N ILE A 3 -4.79 -10.65 0.80
CA ILE A 3 -3.94 -10.62 -0.40
C ILE A 3 -4.55 -9.64 -1.40
N VAL A 4 -3.71 -8.79 -1.99
CA VAL A 4 -4.09 -7.84 -3.04
C VAL A 4 -3.26 -8.14 -4.28
N TYR A 5 -3.92 -8.55 -5.36
CA TYR A 5 -3.27 -8.85 -6.63
C TYR A 5 -3.15 -7.59 -7.48
N LEU A 6 -1.93 -7.24 -7.85
CA LEU A 6 -1.66 -6.19 -8.83
C LEU A 6 -1.73 -6.82 -10.23
N LYS A 7 -2.71 -6.41 -11.03
CA LYS A 7 -2.82 -6.79 -12.45
C LYS A 7 -2.20 -5.68 -13.31
N PRO A 8 -0.94 -5.80 -13.74
CA PRO A 8 -0.29 -4.77 -14.53
C PRO A 8 -1.03 -4.55 -15.86
N ARG A 9 -1.29 -3.29 -16.20
CA ARG A 9 -1.73 -2.88 -17.55
C ARG A 9 -0.56 -2.38 -18.42
N SER A 10 0.63 -2.30 -17.84
CA SER A 10 1.90 -1.95 -18.46
C SER A 10 3.04 -2.52 -17.62
N SER A 11 4.28 -2.45 -18.13
CA SER A 11 5.48 -2.82 -17.36
C SER A 11 5.64 -1.94 -16.11
N PHE A 12 6.10 -2.55 -15.02
CA PHE A 12 6.55 -1.82 -13.83
C PHE A 12 7.94 -1.22 -14.07
N ARG A 13 8.22 -0.05 -13.50
CA ARG A 13 9.55 0.59 -13.58
C ARG A 13 10.56 -0.05 -12.64
N ASP A 14 10.10 -0.51 -11.48
CA ASP A 14 10.92 -0.89 -10.35
C ASP A 14 10.22 -1.92 -9.46
N ASN A 15 11.00 -2.57 -8.58
CA ASN A 15 10.45 -3.51 -7.60
C ASN A 15 9.64 -2.74 -6.55
N LEU A 16 8.36 -3.08 -6.41
CA LEU A 16 7.45 -2.46 -5.46
C LEU A 16 7.72 -2.96 -4.02
N ARG A 17 8.69 -2.32 -3.36
CA ARG A 17 9.03 -2.59 -1.95
C ARG A 17 7.97 -2.02 -1.00
N SER A 18 7.90 -2.55 0.22
CA SER A 18 6.90 -2.16 1.22
C SER A 18 6.89 -0.67 1.55
N ASP A 19 8.05 -0.03 1.62
CA ASP A 19 8.22 1.41 1.87
C ASP A 19 7.64 2.25 0.73
N SER A 20 7.89 1.85 -0.51
CA SER A 20 7.35 2.53 -1.70
C SER A 20 5.84 2.33 -1.80
N LEU A 21 5.35 1.11 -1.57
CA LEU A 21 3.92 0.81 -1.53
C LEU A 21 3.22 1.60 -0.42
N TRP A 22 3.83 1.70 0.76
CA TRP A 22 3.29 2.49 1.84
C TRP A 22 3.18 3.97 1.47
N GLY A 23 4.23 4.54 0.89
CA GLY A 23 4.22 5.91 0.38
C GLY A 23 3.11 6.14 -0.66
N LEU A 24 2.92 5.20 -1.59
CA LEU A 24 1.84 5.27 -2.60
C LEU A 24 0.45 5.18 -1.97
N VAL A 25 0.25 4.35 -0.93
CA VAL A 25 -1.01 4.29 -0.18
C VAL A 25 -1.28 5.61 0.53
N CYS A 26 -0.30 6.15 1.24
CA CYS A 26 -0.43 7.47 1.89
C CYS A 26 -0.78 8.57 0.88
N TRP A 27 -0.11 8.57 -0.26
CA TRP A 27 -0.37 9.53 -1.33
C TRP A 27 -1.78 9.37 -1.90
N GLY A 28 -2.21 8.13 -2.15
CA GLY A 28 -3.57 7.83 -2.57
C GLY A 28 -4.60 8.33 -1.55
N ILE A 29 -4.34 8.14 -0.25
CA ILE A 29 -5.25 8.61 0.81
C ILE A 29 -5.36 10.13 0.80
N LYS A 30 -4.22 10.82 0.75
CA LYS A 30 -4.15 12.28 0.71
C LYS A 30 -4.92 12.87 -0.47
N ASN A 31 -4.80 12.26 -1.65
CA ASN A 31 -5.38 12.79 -2.89
C ASN A 31 -6.85 12.42 -3.09
N LEU A 32 -7.29 11.26 -2.56
CA LEU A 32 -8.68 10.81 -2.72
C LEU A 32 -9.61 11.34 -1.63
N TRP A 33 -9.10 11.53 -0.41
CA TRP A 33 -9.90 11.99 0.73
C TRP A 33 -9.44 13.36 1.22
N SER A 34 -8.34 13.42 1.97
CA SER A 34 -7.75 14.66 2.48
C SER A 34 -6.42 14.40 3.20
N GLU A 35 -5.69 15.46 3.53
CA GLU A 35 -4.49 15.36 4.36
C GLU A 35 -4.83 15.04 5.83
N GLU A 36 -5.95 15.57 6.32
CA GLU A 36 -6.47 15.31 7.66
C GLU A 36 -6.78 13.83 7.86
N THR A 37 -7.44 13.19 6.87
CA THR A 37 -7.72 11.74 6.89
C THR A 37 -6.43 10.92 6.91
N LEU A 38 -5.38 11.35 6.19
CA LEU A 38 -4.09 10.67 6.21
C LEU A 38 -3.45 10.77 7.61
N LEU A 39 -3.45 11.95 8.21
CA LEU A 39 -2.87 12.18 9.54
C LEU A 39 -3.61 11.41 10.64
N GLU A 40 -4.94 11.37 10.57
CA GLU A 40 -5.77 10.56 11.46
C GLU A 40 -5.40 9.08 11.36
N MET A 41 -5.32 8.54 10.14
CA MET A 41 -4.90 7.15 9.93
C MET A 41 -3.48 6.87 10.49
N ILE A 42 -2.52 7.78 10.27
CA ILE A 42 -1.14 7.61 10.77
C ILE A 42 -1.12 7.66 12.31
N SER A 43 -1.91 8.52 12.94
CA SER A 43 -2.02 8.58 14.40
C SER A 43 -2.50 7.24 15.00
N GLY A 44 -3.30 6.47 14.24
CA GLY A 44 -3.73 5.13 14.59
C GLY A 44 -2.59 4.15 14.91
N TYR A 45 -1.38 4.36 14.35
CA TYR A 45 -0.20 3.54 14.65
C TYR A 45 0.29 3.69 16.09
N GLN A 46 0.05 4.83 16.73
CA GLN A 46 0.39 5.06 18.14
C GLN A 46 -0.62 4.36 19.08
N THR A 47 -1.85 4.17 18.61
CA THR A 47 -2.98 3.62 19.39
C THR A 47 -3.15 2.11 19.26
N GLY A 48 -2.39 1.44 18.38
CA GLY A 48 -2.37 -0.02 18.28
C GLY A 48 -3.11 -0.64 17.10
N PHE A 49 -3.56 0.15 16.11
CA PHE A 49 -4.14 -0.39 14.86
C PHE A 49 -3.28 -0.08 13.62
N PRO A 50 -2.06 -0.63 13.51
CA PRO A 50 -1.19 -0.34 12.37
C PRO A 50 -1.64 -1.12 11.13
N LEU A 51 -1.95 -0.41 10.04
CA LEU A 51 -2.03 -1.03 8.72
C LEU A 51 -0.63 -1.53 8.33
N LYS A 52 -0.45 -2.82 8.06
CA LYS A 52 0.85 -3.37 7.67
C LYS A 52 0.79 -3.82 6.23
N VAL A 53 1.75 -3.35 5.43
CA VAL A 53 1.88 -3.67 4.01
C VAL A 53 3.22 -4.37 3.81
N SER A 54 3.21 -5.54 3.18
CA SER A 54 4.43 -6.22 2.76
C SER A 54 4.94 -5.66 1.43
N SER A 55 6.18 -5.99 1.07
CA SER A 55 6.62 -5.81 -0.32
C SER A 55 5.72 -6.61 -1.27
N ALA A 56 5.66 -6.19 -2.53
CA ALA A 56 5.01 -6.98 -3.56
C ALA A 56 5.92 -8.15 -3.95
N PHE A 57 5.30 -9.30 -4.16
CA PHE A 57 5.98 -10.51 -4.62
C PHE A 57 5.36 -10.97 -5.94
N ARG A 58 6.18 -11.61 -6.77
CA ARG A 58 5.69 -12.22 -8.01
C ARG A 58 4.72 -13.33 -7.65
N TRP A 59 3.52 -13.24 -8.19
CA TRP A 59 2.55 -14.33 -8.16
C TRP A 59 2.47 -14.97 -9.54
N VAL A 60 2.51 -16.30 -9.58
CA VAL A 60 2.32 -17.10 -10.79
C VAL A 60 1.16 -18.04 -10.47
N ASP A 61 0.13 -18.00 -11.29
CA ASP A 61 -0.97 -18.96 -11.21
C ASP A 61 -0.42 -20.30 -11.70
N THR A 62 0.02 -21.15 -10.78
CA THR A 62 0.40 -22.53 -11.11
C THR A 62 -0.87 -23.36 -11.27
N PRO A 63 -1.02 -24.10 -12.38
CA PRO A 63 -2.12 -25.05 -12.56
C PRO A 63 -2.06 -26.21 -11.56
#